data_AF-A0A839NIP9-F1
#
_entry.id   AF-A0A839NIP9-F1
#
_cell.length_a   1.000
_cell.length_b   1.000
_cell.length_c   1.000
_cell.angle_alpha   90.00
_cell.angle_beta   90.00
_cell.angle_gamma   90.00
#
_symmetry.space_group_name_H-M   'P 1'
#
loop_
_entity.id
_entity.type
_entity.pdbx_description
1 polymer ?
#
loop_
_entity_poly.entity_id
_entity_poly.type
_entity_poly.pdbx_seq_one_letter_code
_entity_poly.pdbx_strand_id
1 'polypeptide(L)'
;MEKSLLAFDKESIERELTSREKKEKENLKYEIYWIKFKKFKADFERLIFTDVQELANSLKTTLLDKNIVLRIETHIKNSTRFFGPDLSFYTIISISDKSLSLNNRWEKSPFLLIIGKDEKDTIELYDCNQDLEYVYNYIEKNVWGDPIDQFKLKKYNFSLLKPHIEKWIDKNVDRILKS
;
A
#
# COMPACT_ATOMS: atom_id res chain seq x y z
N MET A 1 -19.86 29.04 -54.06
CA MET A 1 -19.37 29.49 -52.75
C MET A 1 -20.20 28.93 -51.61
N GLU A 2 -21.53 29.06 -51.62
CA GLU A 2 -22.40 28.59 -50.51
C GLU A 2 -22.29 27.10 -50.19
N LYS A 3 -22.11 26.23 -51.20
CA LYS A 3 -21.95 24.78 -50.99
C LYS A 3 -20.68 24.39 -50.23
N SER A 4 -19.61 25.18 -50.26
CA SER A 4 -18.37 24.87 -49.52
C SER A 4 -18.39 25.39 -48.08
N LEU A 5 -19.10 26.50 -47.83
CA LEU A 5 -19.32 27.05 -46.49
C LEU A 5 -20.21 26.13 -45.63
N LEU A 6 -21.32 25.63 -46.19
CA LEU A 6 -22.21 24.68 -45.50
C LEU A 6 -21.54 23.33 -45.17
N ALA A 7 -20.58 22.89 -45.99
CA ALA A 7 -19.83 21.67 -45.73
C ALA A 7 -18.78 21.88 -44.63
N PHE A 8 -18.11 23.04 -44.62
CA PHE A 8 -17.15 23.42 -43.59
C PHE A 8 -17.83 23.60 -42.22
N ASP A 9 -19.02 24.21 -42.18
CA ASP A 9 -19.80 24.36 -40.95
C ASP A 9 -20.25 23.01 -40.38
N LYS A 10 -20.67 22.07 -41.24
CA LYS A 10 -21.00 20.70 -40.79
C LYS A 10 -19.80 19.96 -40.21
N GLU A 11 -18.65 20.04 -40.88
CA GLU A 11 -17.43 19.38 -40.41
C GLU A 11 -16.92 19.99 -39.09
N SER A 12 -17.05 21.30 -38.91
CA SER A 12 -16.72 21.98 -37.65
C SER A 12 -17.65 21.56 -36.51
N ILE A 13 -18.96 21.49 -36.75
CA ILE A 13 -19.96 21.04 -35.77
C ILE A 13 -19.70 19.58 -35.37
N GLU A 14 -19.42 18.69 -36.33
CA GLU A 14 -19.10 17.29 -36.05
C GLU A 14 -17.81 17.13 -35.23
N ARG A 15 -16.77 17.92 -35.53
CA ARG A 15 -15.53 17.94 -34.74
C ARG A 15 -15.75 18.45 -33.32
N GLU A 16 -16.56 19.49 -33.13
CA GLU A 16 -16.92 20.00 -31.80
C GLU A 16 -17.75 19.00 -31.00
N LEU A 17 -18.75 18.36 -31.60
CA LEU A 17 -19.54 17.30 -30.96
C LEU A 17 -18.63 16.14 -30.54
N THR A 18 -17.73 15.69 -31.42
CA THR A 18 -16.75 14.64 -31.12
C THR A 18 -15.81 15.05 -29.98
N SER A 19 -15.40 16.32 -29.91
CA SER A 19 -14.57 16.84 -28.83
C SER A 19 -15.30 16.89 -27.49
N ARG A 20 -16.59 17.27 -27.50
CA ARG A 20 -17.43 17.30 -26.29
C ARG A 20 -17.66 15.88 -25.77
N GLU A 21 -18.02 14.93 -26.64
CA GLU A 21 -18.20 13.52 -26.27
C GLU A 21 -16.93 12.89 -25.70
N LYS A 22 -15.74 13.22 -26.25
CA LYS A 22 -14.45 12.77 -25.70
C LYS A 22 -14.23 13.30 -24.28
N LYS A 23 -14.47 14.60 -24.07
CA LYS A 23 -14.32 15.25 -22.77
C LYS A 23 -15.29 14.69 -21.72
N GLU A 24 -16.54 14.43 -22.12
CA GLU A 24 -17.53 13.79 -21.24
C GLU A 24 -17.13 12.36 -20.87
N LYS A 25 -16.64 11.56 -21.83
CA LYS A 25 -16.10 10.21 -21.55
C LYS A 25 -14.90 10.26 -20.61
N GLU A 26 -14.01 11.23 -20.75
CA GLU A 26 -12.87 11.42 -19.86
C GLU A 26 -13.31 11.81 -18.44
N ASN A 27 -14.26 12.75 -18.32
CA ASN A 27 -14.83 13.13 -17.03
C ASN A 27 -15.51 11.93 -16.34
N LEU A 28 -16.30 11.15 -17.06
CA LEU A 28 -16.93 9.94 -16.53
C LEU A 28 -15.89 8.91 -16.06
N LYS A 29 -14.80 8.70 -16.82
CA LYS A 29 -13.69 7.83 -16.40
C LYS A 29 -13.06 8.34 -15.10
N TYR A 30 -12.84 9.64 -14.99
CA TYR A 30 -12.27 10.29 -13.81
C TYR A 30 -13.18 10.15 -12.59
N GLU A 31 -14.50 10.38 -12.73
CA GLU A 31 -15.47 10.20 -11.66
C GLU A 31 -15.52 8.74 -11.17
N ILE A 32 -15.59 7.78 -12.09
CA ILE A 32 -15.58 6.35 -11.77
C ILE A 32 -14.29 5.97 -11.04
N TYR A 33 -13.14 6.49 -11.49
CA TYR A 33 -11.87 6.29 -10.81
C TYR A 33 -11.91 6.80 -9.37
N TRP A 34 -12.36 8.04 -9.13
CA TRP A 34 -12.42 8.59 -7.78
C TRP A 34 -13.37 7.85 -6.84
N ILE A 35 -14.50 7.36 -7.36
CA ILE A 35 -15.42 6.53 -6.58
C ILE A 35 -14.73 5.23 -6.14
N LYS A 36 -14.04 4.56 -7.07
CA LYS A 36 -13.28 3.33 -6.77
C LYS A 36 -12.15 3.60 -5.78
N PHE A 37 -11.36 4.65 -6.02
CA PHE A 37 -10.26 5.06 -5.16
C PHE A 37 -10.72 5.36 -3.73
N LYS A 38 -11.80 6.14 -3.56
CA LYS A 38 -12.34 6.47 -2.23
C LYS A 38 -12.80 5.23 -1.47
N LYS A 39 -13.45 4.29 -2.17
CA LYS A 39 -13.87 3.02 -1.58
C LYS A 39 -12.67 2.17 -1.18
N PHE A 40 -11.72 2.00 -2.10
CA PHE A 40 -10.47 1.28 -1.87
C PHE A 40 -9.76 1.79 -0.62
N LYS A 41 -9.57 3.12 -0.56
CA LYS A 41 -8.92 3.80 0.56
C LYS A 41 -9.61 3.47 1.88
N ALA A 42 -10.94 3.64 1.96
CA ALA A 42 -11.70 3.35 3.16
C ALA A 42 -11.58 1.88 3.60
N ASP A 43 -11.66 0.94 2.65
CA ASP A 43 -11.56 -0.50 2.93
C ASP A 43 -10.15 -0.88 3.41
N PHE A 44 -9.10 -0.35 2.76
CA PHE A 44 -7.70 -0.55 3.16
C PHE A 44 -7.42 0.04 4.54
N GLU A 45 -7.81 1.29 4.77
CA GLU A 45 -7.60 1.97 6.05
C GLU A 45 -8.32 1.24 7.19
N ARG A 46 -9.55 0.77 6.98
CA ARG A 46 -10.26 -0.05 7.97
C ARG A 46 -9.46 -1.29 8.36
N LEU A 47 -8.99 -2.05 7.38
CA LEU A 47 -8.18 -3.26 7.62
C LEU A 47 -6.94 -2.95 8.46
N ILE A 48 -6.23 -1.87 8.12
CA ILE A 48 -4.98 -1.52 8.80
C ILE A 48 -5.22 -0.97 10.21
N PHE A 49 -6.11 0.00 10.36
CA PHE A 49 -6.30 0.70 11.64
C PHE A 49 -7.23 -0.02 12.61
N THR A 50 -8.00 -1.00 12.14
CA THR A 50 -8.81 -1.87 13.00
C THR A 50 -8.12 -3.22 13.15
N ASP A 51 -8.16 -4.06 12.12
CA ASP A 51 -7.83 -5.48 12.26
C ASP A 51 -6.34 -5.73 12.53
N VAL A 52 -5.46 -5.10 11.74
CA VAL A 52 -3.99 -5.24 11.92
C VAL A 52 -3.54 -4.61 13.24
N GLN A 53 -4.11 -3.45 13.59
CA GLN A 53 -3.80 -2.77 14.85
C GLN A 53 -4.26 -3.57 16.08
N GLU A 54 -5.42 -4.23 16.00
CA GLU A 54 -5.93 -5.10 17.06
C GLU A 54 -5.01 -6.32 17.26
N LEU A 55 -4.58 -6.97 16.17
CA LEU A 55 -3.57 -8.03 16.24
C LEU A 55 -2.28 -7.52 16.89
N ALA A 56 -1.77 -6.38 16.45
CA ALA A 56 -0.54 -5.81 17.00
C ALA A 56 -0.64 -5.53 18.50
N ASN A 57 -1.77 -4.99 18.95
CA ASN A 57 -2.03 -4.71 20.36
C ASN A 57 -2.09 -6.01 21.17
N SER A 58 -2.75 -7.06 20.65
CA SER A 58 -2.82 -8.37 21.33
C SER A 58 -1.45 -9.06 21.47
N LEU A 59 -0.55 -8.87 20.52
CA LEU A 59 0.80 -9.46 20.53
C LEU A 59 1.81 -8.64 21.35
N LYS A 60 1.52 -7.36 21.63
CA LYS A 60 2.49 -6.41 22.18
C LYS A 60 3.13 -6.87 23.48
N THR A 61 2.33 -7.31 24.45
CA THR A 61 2.83 -7.76 25.75
C THR A 61 3.70 -9.01 25.61
N THR A 62 3.19 -10.03 24.90
CA THR A 62 3.90 -11.30 24.69
C THR A 62 5.23 -11.13 23.96
N LEU A 63 5.31 -10.20 22.99
CA LEU A 63 6.57 -9.89 22.31
C LEU A 63 7.54 -9.15 23.24
N LEU A 64 7.05 -8.20 24.04
CA LEU A 64 7.87 -7.46 25.00
C LEU A 64 8.47 -8.37 26.07
N ASP A 65 7.75 -9.39 26.53
CA ASP A 65 8.25 -10.40 27.48
C ASP A 65 9.43 -11.19 26.90
N LYS A 66 9.52 -11.31 25.58
CA LYS A 66 10.65 -11.90 24.85
C LYS A 66 11.74 -10.88 24.48
N ASN A 67 11.70 -9.67 25.04
CA ASN A 67 12.57 -8.55 24.67
C ASN A 67 12.43 -8.09 23.20
N ILE A 68 11.30 -8.37 22.55
CA ILE A 68 11.01 -7.97 21.17
C ILE A 68 10.06 -6.77 21.16
N VAL A 69 10.39 -5.77 20.36
CA VAL A 69 9.53 -4.60 20.11
C VAL A 69 8.87 -4.75 18.75
N LEU A 70 7.54 -4.77 18.74
CA LEU A 70 6.73 -4.62 17.54
C LEU A 70 6.49 -3.14 17.25
N ARG A 71 6.66 -2.73 15.99
CA ARG A 71 6.35 -1.39 15.55
C ARG A 71 5.66 -1.42 14.20
N ILE A 72 4.66 -0.56 14.08
CA ILE A 72 3.85 -0.41 12.87
C ILE A 72 4.00 1.00 12.33
N GLU A 73 4.05 1.10 11.02
CA GLU A 73 3.96 2.35 10.30
C GLU A 73 2.95 2.25 9.16
N THR A 74 2.28 3.36 8.86
CA THR A 74 1.34 3.46 7.76
C THR A 74 1.58 4.72 6.95
N HIS A 75 0.99 4.78 5.77
CA HIS A 75 0.97 5.94 4.88
C HIS A 75 0.30 7.21 5.47
N ILE A 76 -0.41 7.12 6.61
CA ILE A 76 -1.15 8.24 7.25
C ILE A 76 -0.42 8.77 8.50
N LYS A 77 0.92 8.76 8.53
CA LYS A 77 1.64 9.43 9.61
C LYS A 77 1.71 10.95 9.39
N ASN A 78 1.60 11.71 10.50
CA ASN A 78 1.88 13.15 10.57
C ASN A 78 3.39 13.48 10.56
N SER A 79 4.27 12.47 10.44
CA SER A 79 5.72 12.62 10.32
C SER A 79 6.18 12.43 8.88
N THR A 80 7.47 12.65 8.60
CA THR A 80 8.09 12.26 7.32
C THR A 80 7.73 10.82 7.00
N ARG A 81 7.11 10.60 5.84
CA ARG A 81 6.76 9.27 5.33
C ARG A 81 8.05 8.55 4.95
N PHE A 82 8.14 7.25 5.26
CA PHE A 82 9.29 6.45 4.83
C PHE A 82 9.26 6.15 3.34
N PHE A 83 8.07 6.02 2.76
CA PHE A 83 7.92 5.94 1.31
C PHE A 83 7.38 7.25 0.77
N GLY A 84 7.96 7.65 -0.37
CA GLY A 84 7.54 8.83 -1.12
C GLY A 84 6.10 8.72 -1.64
N PRO A 85 5.62 9.76 -2.36
CA PRO A 85 4.24 9.80 -2.87
C PRO A 85 3.89 8.61 -3.78
N ASP A 86 4.90 7.95 -4.36
CA ASP A 86 4.74 6.82 -5.28
C ASP A 86 4.15 5.56 -4.62
N LEU A 87 4.17 5.47 -3.29
CA LEU A 87 3.46 4.45 -2.51
C LEU A 87 2.35 5.09 -1.68
N SER A 88 1.22 5.30 -2.33
CA SER A 88 0.08 6.00 -1.73
C SER A 88 -0.61 5.21 -0.61
N PHE A 89 -0.59 3.88 -0.65
CA PHE A 89 -1.20 3.01 0.37
C PHE A 89 -0.22 1.95 0.83
N TYR A 90 0.31 2.11 2.04
CA TYR A 90 1.21 1.13 2.63
C TYR A 90 1.04 1.00 4.14
N THR A 91 1.47 -0.15 4.64
CA THR A 91 1.70 -0.46 6.06
C THR A 91 2.96 -1.30 6.20
N ILE A 92 3.85 -0.90 7.12
CA ILE A 92 5.03 -1.65 7.53
C ILE A 92 4.76 -2.25 8.90
N ILE A 93 5.03 -3.55 9.06
CA ILE A 93 5.10 -4.23 10.35
C ILE A 93 6.56 -4.64 10.55
N SER A 94 7.20 -4.16 11.61
CA SER A 94 8.60 -4.49 11.93
C SER A 94 8.72 -4.99 13.35
N ILE A 95 9.64 -5.92 13.57
CA ILE A 95 10.03 -6.38 14.90
C ILE A 95 11.54 -6.23 15.09
N SER A 96 11.95 -5.93 16.32
CA SER A 96 13.37 -5.73 16.66
C SER A 96 13.66 -6.13 18.09
N ASP A 97 14.92 -6.44 18.39
CA ASP A 97 15.37 -6.61 19.77
C ASP A 97 15.38 -5.26 20.50
N LYS A 98 14.73 -5.22 21.67
CA LYS A 98 14.69 -4.06 22.56
C LYS A 98 16.07 -3.70 23.14
N SER A 99 17.06 -4.58 23.09
CA SER A 99 18.44 -4.27 23.51
C SER A 99 19.14 -3.29 22.55
N LEU A 100 18.72 -3.25 21.28
CA LEU A 100 19.33 -2.40 20.25
C LEU A 100 19.04 -0.91 20.49
N SER A 101 19.88 -0.03 19.94
CA SER A 101 19.59 1.41 19.92
C SER A 101 18.35 1.71 19.08
N LEU A 102 17.67 2.82 19.38
CA LEU A 102 16.44 3.21 18.67
C LEU A 102 16.62 3.31 17.15
N ASN A 103 17.78 3.78 16.68
CA ASN A 103 18.10 3.89 15.26
C ASN A 103 18.25 2.49 14.63
N ASN A 104 19.05 1.61 15.26
CA ASN A 104 19.26 0.25 14.76
C ASN A 104 17.98 -0.60 14.76
N ARG A 105 17.06 -0.37 15.72
CA ARG A 105 15.75 -1.06 15.77
C ARG A 105 14.88 -0.79 14.55
N TRP A 106 15.14 0.27 13.79
CA TRP A 106 14.34 0.62 12.63
C TRP A 106 15.12 0.40 11.33
N GLU A 107 16.39 0.79 11.32
CA GLU A 107 17.23 0.69 10.12
C GLU A 107 17.67 -0.74 9.82
N LYS A 108 17.79 -1.61 10.84
CA LYS A 108 18.32 -2.99 10.70
C LYS A 108 17.33 -4.08 11.09
N SER A 109 16.04 -3.73 11.16
CA SER A 109 14.98 -4.67 11.52
C SER A 109 14.40 -5.36 10.28
N PRO A 110 14.09 -6.67 10.35
CA PRO A 110 13.22 -7.29 9.36
C PRO A 110 11.84 -6.61 9.40
N PHE A 111 11.23 -6.44 8.24
CA PHE A 111 9.87 -5.91 8.14
C PHE A 111 9.01 -6.62 7.10
N LEU A 112 7.73 -6.70 7.39
CA LEU A 112 6.70 -7.08 6.44
C LEU A 112 6.06 -5.81 5.89
N LEU A 113 6.03 -5.69 4.56
CA LEU A 113 5.39 -4.58 3.88
C LEU A 113 4.08 -5.03 3.23
N ILE A 114 3.03 -4.29 3.52
CA ILE A 114 1.67 -4.47 3.02
C ILE A 114 1.35 -3.27 2.13
N ILE A 115 1.12 -3.50 0.84
CA ILE A 115 0.89 -2.44 -0.15
C ILE A 115 -0.51 -2.54 -0.71
N GLY A 116 -1.25 -1.45 -0.67
CA GLY A 116 -2.51 -1.33 -1.39
C GLY A 116 -2.29 -0.93 -2.86
N LYS A 117 -2.87 -1.69 -3.80
CA LYS A 117 -2.92 -1.39 -5.23
C LYS A 117 -4.34 -1.09 -5.67
N ASP A 118 -4.68 0.19 -5.73
CA ASP A 118 -6.04 0.69 -5.99
C ASP A 118 -6.53 0.40 -7.40
N GLU A 119 -5.65 0.50 -8.39
CA GLU A 119 -5.99 0.16 -9.78
C GLU A 119 -6.41 -1.31 -9.94
N LYS A 120 -5.79 -2.21 -9.17
CA LYS A 120 -6.01 -3.66 -9.22
C LYS A 120 -7.04 -4.14 -8.19
N ASP A 121 -7.45 -3.30 -7.25
CA ASP A 121 -8.28 -3.68 -6.11
C ASP A 121 -7.63 -4.84 -5.32
N THR A 122 -6.33 -4.76 -5.07
CA THR A 122 -5.55 -5.79 -4.36
C THR A 122 -4.69 -5.21 -3.25
N ILE A 123 -4.28 -6.08 -2.32
CA ILE A 123 -3.13 -5.83 -1.44
C ILE A 123 -2.06 -6.86 -1.75
N GLU A 124 -0.82 -6.43 -1.68
CA GLU A 124 0.38 -7.23 -1.91
C GLU A 124 1.21 -7.25 -0.63
N LEU A 125 1.75 -8.42 -0.29
CA LEU A 125 2.64 -8.60 0.85
C LEU A 125 4.07 -8.85 0.36
N TYR A 126 5.04 -8.31 1.09
CA TYR A 126 6.47 -8.47 0.84
C TYR A 126 7.20 -8.74 2.16
N ASP A 127 7.92 -9.87 2.26
CA ASP A 127 8.85 -10.16 3.38
C ASP A 127 10.21 -9.51 3.07
N CYS A 128 10.43 -8.33 3.66
CA CYS A 128 11.63 -7.55 3.45
C CYS A 128 12.60 -7.75 4.61
N ASN A 129 13.65 -8.51 4.37
CA ASN A 129 14.75 -8.73 5.32
C ASN A 129 15.95 -7.79 5.07
N GLN A 130 15.72 -6.65 4.41
CA GLN A 130 16.75 -5.66 4.09
C GLN A 130 16.65 -4.46 5.02
N ASP A 131 17.78 -3.78 5.22
CA ASP A 131 17.88 -2.59 6.05
C ASP A 131 16.95 -1.48 5.53
N LEU A 132 16.11 -0.93 6.41
CA LEU A 132 15.01 -0.02 6.09
C LEU A 132 15.50 1.29 5.46
N GLU A 133 16.72 1.72 5.81
CA GLU A 133 17.45 2.84 5.23
C GLU A 133 17.65 2.69 3.71
N TYR A 134 17.83 1.45 3.23
CA TYR A 134 18.03 1.16 1.81
C TYR A 134 16.72 0.93 1.07
N VAL A 135 15.60 0.80 1.76
CA VAL A 135 14.33 0.41 1.12
C VAL A 135 13.83 1.51 0.20
N TYR A 136 13.94 2.79 0.58
CA TYR A 136 13.58 3.90 -0.32
C TYR A 136 14.39 3.82 -1.64
N ASN A 137 15.71 3.67 -1.53
CA ASN A 137 16.61 3.53 -2.67
C ASN A 137 16.42 2.20 -3.43
N TYR A 138 16.03 1.12 -2.75
CA TYR A 138 15.82 -0.20 -3.32
C TYR A 138 14.51 -0.25 -4.12
N ILE A 139 13.46 0.40 -3.62
CA ILE A 139 12.17 0.59 -4.29
C ILE A 139 12.33 1.42 -5.57
N GLU A 140 13.14 2.49 -5.52
CA GLU A 140 13.41 3.32 -6.69
C GLU A 140 14.31 2.63 -7.73
N LYS A 141 15.28 1.81 -7.29
CA LYS A 141 16.30 1.21 -8.17
C LYS A 141 16.01 -0.21 -8.62
N ASN A 142 15.22 -0.98 -7.89
CA ASN A 142 14.86 -2.35 -8.22
C ASN A 142 13.37 -2.41 -8.51
N VAL A 143 13.04 -2.90 -9.70
CA VAL A 143 11.69 -3.40 -9.98
C VAL A 143 11.38 -4.39 -8.87
N TRP A 144 10.32 -4.10 -8.12
CA TRP A 144 9.84 -4.96 -7.05
C TRP A 144 9.77 -6.38 -7.59
N GLY A 145 10.35 -7.35 -6.87
CA GLY A 145 10.08 -8.75 -7.15
C GLY A 145 8.59 -9.03 -6.99
N ASP A 146 8.13 -10.21 -7.42
CA ASP A 146 6.75 -10.59 -7.20
C ASP A 146 6.44 -10.62 -5.68
N PRO A 147 5.25 -10.14 -5.27
CA PRO A 147 4.85 -10.21 -3.88
C PRO A 147 4.82 -11.66 -3.40
N ILE A 148 5.10 -11.87 -2.11
CA ILE A 148 5.01 -13.20 -1.52
C ILE A 148 3.57 -13.71 -1.54
N ASP A 149 2.60 -12.81 -1.42
CA ASP A 149 1.18 -13.08 -1.51
C ASP A 149 0.41 -11.85 -2.03
N GLN A 150 -0.65 -12.09 -2.79
CA GLN A 150 -1.55 -11.05 -3.31
C GLN A 150 -3.01 -11.40 -3.01
N PHE A 151 -3.73 -10.47 -2.39
CA PHE A 151 -5.12 -10.63 -1.96
C PHE A 151 -6.03 -9.61 -2.61
N LYS A 152 -7.19 -10.03 -3.12
CA LYS A 152 -8.19 -9.11 -3.70
C LYS A 152 -9.03 -8.45 -2.61
N LEU A 153 -9.39 -7.18 -2.80
CA LEU A 153 -10.14 -6.38 -1.82
C LEU A 153 -11.58 -6.81 -1.59
N LYS A 154 -12.24 -7.27 -2.64
CA LYS A 154 -13.48 -8.04 -2.47
C LYS A 154 -13.15 -9.35 -1.77
N LYS A 155 -13.57 -9.46 -0.50
CA LYS A 155 -13.36 -10.56 0.47
C LYS A 155 -12.24 -10.35 1.50
N TYR A 156 -11.95 -9.11 1.94
CA TYR A 156 -11.10 -8.86 3.13
C TYR A 156 -11.65 -9.46 4.41
N ASN A 157 -11.50 -10.77 4.53
CA ASN A 157 -11.47 -11.39 5.82
C ASN A 157 -10.03 -11.24 6.30
N PHE A 158 -9.83 -10.47 7.36
CA PHE A 158 -8.54 -10.41 8.06
C PHE A 158 -7.99 -11.81 8.33
N SER A 159 -8.85 -12.83 8.41
CA SER A 159 -8.46 -14.24 8.46
C SER A 159 -7.53 -14.71 7.34
N LEU A 160 -7.52 -14.08 6.16
CA LEU A 160 -6.60 -14.41 5.07
C LEU A 160 -5.22 -13.78 5.28
N LEU A 161 -5.18 -12.58 5.86
CA LEU A 161 -3.94 -11.84 6.09
C LEU A 161 -3.23 -12.30 7.37
N LYS A 162 -4.01 -12.53 8.42
CA LYS A 162 -3.55 -12.84 9.78
C LYS A 162 -2.55 -13.99 9.84
N PRO A 163 -2.77 -15.17 9.21
CA PRO A 163 -1.82 -16.27 9.28
C PRO A 163 -0.45 -15.93 8.69
N HIS A 164 -0.41 -15.08 7.66
CA HIS A 164 0.84 -14.66 7.02
C HIS A 164 1.62 -13.69 7.92
N ILE A 165 0.91 -12.77 8.60
CA ILE A 165 1.52 -11.88 9.59
C ILE A 165 2.06 -12.69 10.78
N GLU A 166 1.26 -13.58 11.37
CA GLU A 166 1.67 -14.38 12.53
C GLU A 166 2.87 -15.27 12.20
N LYS A 167 2.82 -15.98 11.07
CA LYS A 167 3.94 -16.80 10.59
C LYS A 167 5.21 -15.97 10.38
N TRP A 168 5.08 -14.76 9.83
CA TRP A 168 6.22 -13.86 9.64
C TRP A 168 6.80 -13.38 10.97
N ILE A 169 5.95 -13.04 11.95
CA ILE A 169 6.37 -12.64 13.30
C ILE A 169 7.12 -13.80 13.97
N ASP A 170 6.53 -15.00 14.02
CA ASP A 170 7.13 -16.15 14.69
C ASP A 170 8.51 -16.49 14.12
N LYS A 171 8.61 -16.53 12.78
CA LYS A 171 9.88 -16.77 12.07
C LYS A 171 10.96 -15.77 12.47
N ASN A 172 10.63 -14.48 12.57
CA ASN A 172 11.61 -13.43 12.82
C ASN A 172 11.92 -13.26 14.33
N VAL A 173 10.97 -13.54 15.22
CA VAL A 173 11.22 -13.64 16.67
C VAL A 173 12.26 -14.73 16.92
N ASP A 174 12.05 -15.91 16.35
CA ASP A 174 12.98 -17.03 16.45
C ASP A 174 14.38 -16.67 15.95
N ARG A 175 14.46 -15.94 14.83
CA ARG A 175 15.73 -15.50 14.26
C ARG A 175 16.46 -14.53 15.20
N ILE A 176 15.75 -13.54 15.73
CA ILE A 176 16.33 -12.53 16.63
C ILE A 176 16.85 -13.19 17.92
N LEU A 177 16.08 -14.11 18.50
CA LEU A 177 16.45 -14.78 19.76
C LEU A 177 17.59 -15.79 19.61
N LYS A 178 17.84 -16.30 18.40
CA LYS A 178 18.92 -17.26 18.10
C LYS A 178 20.21 -16.61 17.58
N SER A 179 20.19 -15.32 17.27
CA SER A 179 21.35 -14.56 16.79
C SER A 179 22.20 -14.07 17.96
#